data_AF-A0A7X7TE15-F1
#
_entry.id   AF-A0A7X7TE15-F1
#
_cell.length_a   1.000
_cell.length_b   1.000
_cell.length_c   1.000
_cell.angle_alpha   90.00
_cell.angle_beta   90.00
_cell.angle_gamma   90.00
#
_symmetry.space_group_name_H-M   'P 1'
#
loop_
_entity.id
_entity.type
_entity.pdbx_description
1 polymer ?
#
loop_
_entity_poly.entity_id
_entity_poly.type
_entity_poly.pdbx_seq_one_letter_code
_entity_poly.pdbx_strand_id
1 'polypeptide(L)'
;MQSKKTNAPDPKRDAEALELLRKLREKLFSRDISSARLAARNLSWLQEDGLAILKEALFGNYPGSAKKAAAYGLRSMKGRMKKMAMEVLEQGLNSQDHALQQISSKSISLAKGETPPRPPRRGPSRGKRVIRDIRNQRPNGSPQSPIVRGRRNYPD
;
A
#
# COMPACT_ATOMS: atom_id res chain seq x y z
N MET A 1 -22.96 15.74 45.07
CA MET A 1 -22.92 16.66 43.91
C MET A 1 -22.26 15.93 42.74
N GLN A 2 -23.03 15.43 41.78
CA GLN A 2 -22.51 14.74 40.60
C GLN A 2 -22.39 15.74 39.44
N SER A 3 -21.15 16.09 39.09
CA SER A 3 -20.84 16.98 37.98
C SER A 3 -21.16 16.28 36.65
N LYS A 4 -22.22 16.74 35.98
CA LYS A 4 -22.53 16.38 34.59
C LYS A 4 -21.42 16.94 33.70
N LYS A 5 -20.50 16.08 33.27
CA LYS A 5 -19.44 16.40 32.31
C LYS A 5 -20.11 16.61 30.94
N THR A 6 -20.36 17.86 30.58
CA THR A 6 -20.86 18.22 29.25
C THR A 6 -19.76 17.90 28.23
N ASN A 7 -20.00 16.90 27.39
CA ASN A 7 -19.14 16.54 26.26
C ASN A 7 -19.37 17.56 25.14
N ALA A 8 -19.07 18.83 25.40
CA ALA A 8 -19.10 19.87 24.38
C ALA A 8 -17.86 19.68 23.50
N PRO A 9 -18.02 19.58 22.17
CA PRO A 9 -16.88 19.44 21.27
C PRO A 9 -16.01 20.70 21.37
N ASP A 10 -14.72 20.51 21.66
CA ASP A 10 -13.75 21.59 21.74
C ASP A 10 -13.52 22.15 20.31
N PRO A 11 -13.90 23.39 19.99
CA PRO A 11 -13.86 23.91 18.62
C PRO A 11 -12.44 23.91 18.00
N LYS A 12 -11.41 23.98 18.85
CA LYS A 12 -10.00 23.91 18.44
C LYS A 12 -9.62 22.51 17.95
N ARG A 13 -10.08 21.45 18.63
CA ARG A 13 -9.82 20.06 18.25
C ARG A 13 -10.53 19.71 16.94
N ASP A 14 -11.74 20.22 16.76
CA ASP A 14 -12.48 20.02 15.51
C ASP A 14 -11.81 20.72 14.33
N ALA A 15 -11.29 21.95 14.54
CA ALA A 15 -10.55 22.67 13.51
C ALA A 15 -9.24 21.94 13.11
N GLU A 16 -8.49 21.42 14.09
CA GLU A 16 -7.28 20.62 13.85
C GLU A 16 -7.59 19.31 13.10
N ALA A 17 -8.68 18.63 13.46
CA ALA A 17 -9.12 17.42 12.78
C ALA A 17 -9.51 17.69 11.32
N LEU A 18 -10.22 18.78 11.06
CA LEU A 18 -10.59 19.21 9.71
C LEU A 18 -9.35 19.59 8.88
N GLU A 19 -8.37 20.26 9.48
CA GLU A 19 -7.14 20.62 8.80
C GLU A 19 -6.30 19.39 8.47
N LEU A 20 -6.24 18.41 9.37
CA LEU A 20 -5.60 17.12 9.14
C LEU A 20 -6.28 16.36 7.99
N LEU A 21 -7.62 16.30 7.97
CA LEU A 21 -8.38 15.67 6.89
C LEU A 21 -8.07 16.31 5.53
N ARG A 22 -8.01 17.64 5.46
CA ARG A 22 -7.64 18.37 4.23
C ARG A 22 -6.23 17.99 3.77
N LYS A 23 -5.25 18.00 4.67
CA LYS A 23 -3.85 17.61 4.37
C LYS A 23 -3.73 16.17 3.88
N LEU A 24 -4.48 15.24 4.48
CA LEU A 24 -4.49 13.84 4.07
C LEU A 24 -5.15 13.65 2.70
N ARG A 25 -6.25 14.38 2.44
CA ARG A 25 -6.94 14.37 1.14
C ARG A 25 -6.01 14.88 0.03
N GLU A 26 -5.32 15.99 0.24
CA GLU A 26 -4.36 16.53 -0.73
C GLU A 26 -3.24 15.52 -1.04
N LYS A 27 -2.67 14.89 0.00
CA LYS A 27 -1.64 13.86 -0.17
C LYS A 27 -2.17 12.61 -0.88
N LEU A 28 -3.43 12.23 -0.66
CA LEU A 28 -4.07 11.09 -1.32
C LEU A 28 -4.14 11.28 -2.85
N PHE A 29 -4.39 12.52 -3.29
CA PHE A 29 -4.48 12.88 -4.72
C PHE A 29 -3.15 13.35 -5.33
N SER A 30 -2.07 13.34 -4.55
CA SER A 30 -0.74 13.63 -5.07
C SER A 30 -0.25 12.58 -6.07
N ARG A 31 0.73 12.95 -6.91
CA ARG A 31 1.33 12.05 -7.89
C ARG A 31 2.17 10.93 -7.26
N ASP A 32 2.64 11.11 -6.02
CA ASP A 32 3.45 10.10 -5.33
C ASP A 32 2.56 9.03 -4.68
N ILE A 33 2.64 7.81 -5.22
CA ILE A 33 1.89 6.66 -4.73
C ILE A 33 2.27 6.25 -3.30
N SER A 34 3.51 6.50 -2.86
CA SER A 34 3.97 6.15 -1.51
C SER A 34 3.31 7.05 -0.48
N SER A 35 3.37 8.36 -0.72
CA SER A 35 2.67 9.37 0.07
C SER A 35 1.16 9.16 0.06
N ALA A 36 0.56 8.85 -1.10
CA ALA A 36 -0.87 8.59 -1.22
C ALA A 36 -1.30 7.36 -0.41
N ARG A 37 -0.51 6.27 -0.41
CA ARG A 37 -0.80 5.08 0.42
C ARG A 37 -0.68 5.35 1.91
N LEU A 38 0.32 6.12 2.33
CA LEU A 38 0.46 6.52 3.72
C LEU A 38 -0.71 7.39 4.16
N ALA A 39 -1.13 8.35 3.32
CA ALA A 39 -2.31 9.16 3.56
C ALA A 39 -3.58 8.30 3.66
N ALA A 40 -3.78 7.35 2.75
CA ALA A 40 -4.89 6.42 2.79
C ALA A 40 -4.91 5.54 4.05
N ARG A 41 -3.74 5.14 4.55
CA ARG A 41 -3.60 4.40 5.81
C ARG A 41 -3.99 5.25 7.02
N ASN A 42 -3.62 6.53 7.03
CA ASN A 42 -4.01 7.45 8.11
C ASN A 42 -5.50 7.76 8.06
N LEU A 43 -6.08 7.95 6.87
CA LEU A 43 -7.52 8.09 6.68
C LEU A 43 -8.29 6.88 7.21
N SER A 44 -7.72 5.67 7.14
CA SER A 44 -8.39 4.48 7.69
C SER A 44 -8.53 4.47 9.21
N TRP A 45 -7.90 5.42 9.92
CA TRP A 45 -8.04 5.59 11.37
C TRP A 45 -9.11 6.61 11.72
N LEU A 46 -9.50 7.46 10.75
CA LEU A 46 -10.53 8.49 10.86
C LEU A 46 -11.94 7.96 10.52
N GLN A 47 -12.11 6.63 10.59
CA GLN A 47 -13.38 5.90 10.48
C GLN A 47 -14.33 6.45 9.40
N GLU A 48 -15.48 7.01 9.77
CA GLU A 48 -16.54 7.44 8.86
C GLU A 48 -16.06 8.54 7.88
N ASP A 49 -15.36 9.57 8.38
CA ASP A 49 -14.81 10.64 7.56
C ASP A 49 -13.74 10.10 6.59
N GLY A 50 -12.89 9.22 7.10
CA GLY A 50 -11.89 8.52 6.32
C GLY A 50 -12.50 7.65 5.22
N LEU A 51 -13.57 6.91 5.54
CA LEU A 51 -14.29 6.07 4.60
C LEU A 51 -14.90 6.90 3.46
N ALA A 52 -15.50 8.05 3.79
CA ALA A 52 -16.10 8.93 2.79
C ALA A 52 -15.06 9.40 1.76
N ILE A 53 -13.89 9.86 2.22
CA ILE A 53 -12.79 10.32 1.35
C ILE A 53 -12.24 9.17 0.51
N LEU A 54 -12.03 7.99 1.11
CA LEU A 54 -11.52 6.82 0.38
C LEU A 54 -12.52 6.33 -0.66
N LYS A 55 -13.82 6.37 -0.36
CA LYS A 55 -14.89 6.04 -1.32
C LYS A 55 -14.89 7.03 -2.49
N GLU A 56 -14.83 8.33 -2.20
CA GLU A 56 -14.72 9.38 -3.23
C GLU A 56 -13.49 9.14 -4.13
N ALA A 57 -12.33 8.86 -3.53
CA ALA A 57 -11.10 8.62 -4.28
C ALA A 57 -11.14 7.34 -5.13
N LEU A 58 -11.90 6.32 -4.71
CA LEU A 58 -12.02 5.06 -5.41
C LEU A 58 -12.95 5.16 -6.64
N PHE A 59 -14.12 5.77 -6.48
CA PHE A 59 -15.14 5.89 -7.53
C PHE A 59 -15.01 7.17 -8.38
N GLY A 60 -14.29 8.18 -7.88
CA GLY A 60 -14.08 9.44 -8.58
C GLY A 60 -13.20 9.31 -9.81
N ASN A 61 -13.17 10.39 -10.59
CA ASN A 61 -12.32 10.51 -11.77
C ASN A 61 -10.88 10.90 -11.39
N TYR A 62 -10.19 9.98 -10.71
CA TYR A 62 -8.83 10.16 -10.22
C TYR A 62 -7.87 9.18 -10.87
N PRO A 63 -6.56 9.49 -10.90
CA PRO A 63 -5.57 8.59 -11.46
C PRO A 63 -5.58 7.24 -10.75
N GLY A 64 -5.22 6.18 -11.47
CA GLY A 64 -5.21 4.82 -10.92
C GLY A 64 -4.31 4.65 -9.68
N SER A 65 -3.32 5.52 -9.47
CA SER A 65 -2.52 5.57 -8.23
C SER A 65 -3.37 5.92 -7.01
N ALA A 66 -4.21 6.96 -7.11
CA ALA A 66 -5.13 7.38 -6.06
C ALA A 66 -6.19 6.28 -5.78
N LYS A 67 -6.77 5.68 -6.82
CA LYS A 67 -7.70 4.54 -6.68
C LYS A 67 -7.05 3.35 -5.96
N LYS A 68 -5.80 3.00 -6.32
CA LYS A 68 -5.02 1.93 -5.66
C LYS A 68 -4.70 2.28 -4.20
N ALA A 69 -4.35 3.53 -3.90
CA ALA A 69 -4.10 3.99 -2.54
C ALA A 69 -5.39 3.95 -1.71
N ALA A 70 -6.50 4.42 -2.26
CA ALA A 70 -7.81 4.39 -1.62
C ALA A 70 -8.21 2.96 -1.24
N ALA A 71 -8.09 2.01 -2.17
CA ALA A 71 -8.37 0.60 -1.91
C ALA A 71 -7.45 -0.02 -0.85
N TYR A 72 -6.18 0.43 -0.76
CA TYR A 72 -5.27 0.05 0.34
C TYR A 72 -5.76 0.58 1.70
N GLY A 73 -6.26 1.81 1.73
CA GLY A 73 -6.87 2.41 2.92
C GLY A 73 -8.13 1.67 3.35
N LEU A 74 -9.02 1.33 2.41
CA LEU A 74 -10.24 0.56 2.68
C LEU A 74 -9.93 -0.81 3.29
N ARG A 75 -8.94 -1.53 2.77
CA ARG A 75 -8.48 -2.80 3.36
C ARG A 75 -7.91 -2.62 4.78
N SER A 76 -7.36 -1.44 5.06
CA SER A 76 -6.73 -1.11 6.36
C SER A 76 -7.74 -0.75 7.45
N MET A 77 -9.01 -0.57 7.11
CA MET A 77 -10.10 -0.32 8.06
C MET A 77 -10.26 -1.50 9.03
N LYS A 78 -10.62 -1.19 10.28
CA LYS A 78 -10.77 -2.17 11.36
C LYS A 78 -12.15 -2.07 12.02
N GLY A 79 -12.51 -3.11 12.78
CA GLY A 79 -13.76 -3.14 13.55
C GLY A 79 -15.00 -3.04 12.65
N ARG A 80 -15.99 -2.26 13.09
CA ARG A 80 -17.25 -2.01 12.36
C ARG A 80 -17.01 -1.48 10.94
N MET A 81 -16.03 -0.60 10.78
CA MET A 81 -15.71 0.04 9.50
C MET A 81 -15.15 -0.93 8.46
N LYS A 82 -14.62 -2.09 8.88
CA LYS A 82 -14.16 -3.12 7.95
C LYS A 82 -15.32 -3.64 7.08
N LYS A 83 -16.51 -3.84 7.66
CA LYS A 83 -17.69 -4.31 6.91
C LYS A 83 -18.09 -3.29 5.85
N MET A 84 -18.23 -2.03 6.25
CA MET A 84 -18.56 -0.92 5.35
C MET A 84 -17.52 -0.78 4.23
N ALA A 85 -16.23 -0.91 4.56
CA ALA A 85 -15.16 -0.84 3.56
C ALA A 85 -15.20 -2.01 2.56
N MET A 86 -15.58 -3.21 3.01
CA MET A 86 -15.77 -4.36 2.12
C MET A 86 -16.98 -4.15 1.19
N GLU A 87 -18.09 -3.66 1.70
CA GLU A 87 -19.28 -3.32 0.89
C GLU A 87 -18.94 -2.28 -0.20
N VAL A 88 -18.11 -1.29 0.13
CA VAL A 88 -17.60 -0.29 -0.83
C VAL A 88 -16.74 -0.96 -1.91
N LEU A 89 -15.87 -1.90 -1.56
CA LEU A 89 -15.06 -2.63 -2.55
C LEU A 89 -15.93 -3.54 -3.43
N GLU A 90 -16.96 -4.18 -2.86
CA GLU A 90 -17.92 -5.01 -3.60
C GLU A 90 -18.75 -4.19 -4.60
N GLN A 91 -19.16 -2.97 -4.24
CA GLN A 91 -19.76 -2.02 -5.20
C GLN A 91 -18.82 -1.73 -6.37
N GLY A 92 -17.50 -1.66 -6.12
CA GLY A 92 -16.50 -1.48 -7.16
C GLY A 92 -16.35 -2.66 -8.12
N LEU A 93 -16.74 -3.88 -7.71
CA LEU A 93 -16.78 -5.04 -8.61
C LEU A 93 -17.89 -4.94 -9.66
N ASN A 94 -18.99 -4.29 -9.32
CA ASN A 94 -20.15 -4.11 -10.20
C ASN A 94 -20.03 -2.87 -11.09
N SER A 95 -18.93 -2.12 -11.01
CA SER A 95 -18.71 -0.90 -11.78
C SER A 95 -18.31 -1.20 -13.23
N GLN A 96 -18.71 -0.37 -14.20
CA GLN A 96 -18.35 -0.55 -15.62
C GLN A 96 -16.84 -0.31 -15.89
N ASP A 97 -16.15 0.42 -15.01
CA ASP A 97 -14.71 0.67 -15.11
C ASP A 97 -13.89 -0.59 -14.78
N HIS A 98 -13.33 -1.23 -15.81
CA HIS A 98 -12.47 -2.42 -15.67
C HIS A 98 -11.27 -2.19 -14.74
N ALA A 99 -10.68 -0.99 -14.71
CA ALA A 99 -9.55 -0.71 -13.84
C ALA A 99 -9.98 -0.73 -12.37
N LEU A 100 -11.16 -0.16 -12.08
CA LEU A 100 -11.75 -0.18 -10.76
C LEU A 100 -12.12 -1.61 -10.33
N GLN A 101 -12.75 -2.39 -11.21
CA GLN A 101 -13.06 -3.81 -10.93
C GLN A 101 -11.82 -4.60 -10.51
N GLN A 102 -10.72 -4.46 -11.25
CA GLN A 102 -9.45 -5.13 -10.97
C GLN A 102 -8.84 -4.70 -9.63
N ILE A 103 -8.90 -3.40 -9.31
CA ILE A 103 -8.42 -2.86 -8.04
C ILE A 103 -9.26 -3.40 -6.88
N SER A 104 -10.59 -3.40 -7.02
CA SER A 104 -11.52 -3.89 -6.01
C SER A 104 -11.36 -5.39 -5.77
N SER A 105 -11.35 -6.20 -6.83
CA SER A 105 -11.15 -7.66 -6.76
C SER A 105 -9.85 -8.00 -6.03
N LYS A 106 -8.74 -7.39 -6.46
CA LYS A 106 -7.44 -7.58 -5.82
C LYS A 106 -7.45 -7.19 -4.34
N SER A 107 -8.14 -6.10 -4.00
CA SER A 107 -8.19 -5.60 -2.63
C SER A 107 -9.03 -6.51 -1.72
N ILE A 108 -10.13 -7.05 -2.23
CA ILE A 108 -10.99 -8.03 -1.54
C ILE A 108 -10.21 -9.33 -1.27
N SER A 109 -9.53 -9.91 -2.27
CA SER A 109 -8.72 -11.12 -2.07
C SER A 109 -7.65 -10.89 -0.99
N LEU A 110 -6.93 -9.78 -1.06
CA LEU A 110 -5.93 -9.42 -0.05
C LEU A 110 -6.55 -9.15 1.34
N ALA A 111 -7.79 -8.66 1.42
CA ALA A 111 -8.49 -8.44 2.68
C ALA A 111 -8.97 -9.74 3.34
N LYS A 112 -9.32 -10.74 2.53
CA LYS A 112 -9.73 -12.10 2.96
C LYS A 112 -8.54 -12.99 3.34
N GLY A 113 -7.30 -12.52 3.13
CA GLY A 113 -6.10 -13.32 3.36
C GLY A 113 -5.86 -14.35 2.25
N GLU A 114 -6.65 -14.31 1.17
CA GLU A 114 -6.37 -15.05 -0.05
C GLU A 114 -5.14 -14.40 -0.68
N THR A 115 -3.99 -15.06 -0.54
CA THR A 115 -2.84 -14.69 -1.35
C THR A 115 -3.23 -15.02 -2.80
N PRO A 116 -3.16 -14.06 -3.75
CA PRO A 116 -3.33 -14.42 -5.14
C PRO A 116 -2.32 -15.53 -5.44
N PRO A 117 -2.72 -16.60 -6.16
CA PRO A 117 -1.82 -17.69 -6.48
C PRO A 117 -0.56 -17.04 -7.05
N ARG A 118 0.56 -17.26 -6.36
CA ARG A 118 1.84 -16.70 -6.72
C ARG A 118 1.98 -16.95 -8.22
N PRO A 119 2.14 -15.93 -9.08
CA PRO A 119 2.38 -16.19 -10.49
C PRO A 119 3.55 -17.17 -10.54
N PRO A 120 3.48 -18.24 -11.36
CA PRO A 120 4.53 -19.24 -11.37
C PRO A 120 5.84 -18.48 -11.51
N ARG A 121 6.72 -18.64 -10.50
CA ARG A 121 8.07 -18.12 -10.60
C ARG A 121 8.60 -18.72 -11.87
N ARG A 122 8.69 -17.93 -12.95
CA ARG A 122 9.54 -18.28 -14.08
C ARG A 122 10.91 -18.40 -13.44
N GLY A 123 11.30 -19.63 -13.14
CA GLY A 123 12.64 -19.93 -12.68
C GLY A 123 13.62 -19.31 -13.66
N PRO A 124 14.86 -19.01 -13.25
CA PRO A 124 15.85 -18.55 -14.20
C PRO A 124 15.82 -19.52 -15.38
N SER A 125 15.48 -19.00 -16.55
CA SER A 125 15.64 -19.74 -17.80
C SER A 125 17.08 -20.24 -17.76
N ARG A 126 17.25 -21.54 -17.51
CA ARG A 126 18.51 -22.24 -17.78
C ARG A 126 18.63 -22.28 -19.29
N GLY A 127 18.89 -21.12 -19.89
CA GLY A 127 19.54 -21.02 -21.16
C GLY A 127 20.91 -21.67 -20.96
N LYS A 128 21.01 -22.93 -21.36
CA LYS A 128 22.26 -23.65 -21.57
C LYS A 128 23.19 -22.71 -22.35
N ARG A 129 24.10 -22.03 -21.66
CA ARG A 129 25.34 -21.56 -22.29
C ARG A 129 26.14 -22.83 -22.56
N VAL A 130 26.00 -23.35 -23.78
CA VAL A 130 26.98 -24.28 -24.33
C VAL A 130 28.24 -23.45 -24.52
N ILE A 131 29.12 -23.49 -23.52
CA ILE A 131 30.49 -22.98 -23.62
C ILE A 131 31.18 -23.90 -24.61
N ARG A 132 31.32 -23.46 -25.87
CA ARG A 132 32.26 -24.06 -26.81
C ARG A 132 33.66 -23.57 -26.41
N ASP A 133 34.53 -24.52 -26.13
CA ASP A 133 35.95 -24.32 -25.92
C ASP A 133 36.56 -23.41 -26.99
N ILE A 134 37.07 -22.26 -26.59
CA ILE A 134 38.10 -21.55 -27.36
C ILE A 134 39.38 -21.67 -26.55
N ARG A 135 40.18 -22.64 -26.99
CA ARG A 135 41.55 -22.90 -26.59
C ARG A 135 42.43 -21.71 -27.01
N ASN A 136 43.33 -21.32 -26.11
CA ASN A 136 44.47 -20.41 -26.31
C ASN A 136 44.18 -18.91 -26.52
N GLN A 137 44.25 -18.15 -25.42
CA GLN A 137 45.30 -17.14 -25.21
C GLN A 137 45.21 -16.55 -23.77
N ARG A 138 46.28 -16.77 -22.99
CA ARG A 138 46.67 -15.99 -21.80
C ARG A 138 47.76 -14.99 -22.26
N PRO A 139 48.20 -13.99 -21.47
CA PRO A 139 47.68 -13.46 -20.19
C PRO A 139 47.63 -11.91 -20.14
N ASN A 140 46.79 -11.31 -19.28
CA ASN A 140 47.16 -10.11 -18.49
C ASN A 140 46.07 -9.73 -17.48
N GLY A 141 46.44 -9.60 -16.20
CA GLY A 141 45.65 -8.91 -15.18
C GLY A 141 44.94 -9.79 -14.13
N SER A 142 45.67 -10.21 -13.10
CA SER A 142 45.18 -10.73 -11.81
C SER A 142 44.54 -9.61 -10.95
N PRO A 143 43.99 -9.87 -9.74
CA PRO A 143 42.89 -10.76 -9.39
C PRO A 143 41.86 -10.10 -8.40
N GLN A 144 40.79 -10.85 -8.12
CA GLN A 144 39.78 -10.75 -7.06
C GLN A 144 40.10 -9.89 -5.82
N SER A 145 39.14 -9.05 -5.40
CA SER A 145 38.98 -8.63 -4.00
C SER A 145 37.89 -9.47 -3.32
N PRO A 146 38.20 -10.29 -2.29
CA PRO A 146 37.18 -10.89 -1.46
C PRO A 146 36.63 -9.87 -0.46
N ILE A 147 35.29 -9.81 -0.33
CA ILE A 147 34.58 -9.03 0.68
C ILE A 147 34.91 -9.65 2.06
N VAL A 148 35.82 -9.03 2.79
CA VAL A 148 36.08 -9.31 4.20
C VAL A 148 34.97 -8.66 5.04
N ARG A 149 33.96 -9.44 5.44
CA ARG A 149 33.07 -9.04 6.55
C ARG A 149 33.76 -9.39 7.86
N GLY A 150 34.44 -8.41 8.44
CA GLY A 150 35.02 -8.52 9.78
C GLY A 150 33.94 -8.81 10.83
N ARG A 151 33.99 -9.99 11.42
CA ARG A 151 33.38 -10.27 12.73
C ARG A 151 34.43 -9.93 13.80
N ARG A 152 34.24 -8.81 14.49
CA ARG A 152 34.91 -8.53 15.77
C ARG A 152 34.28 -9.45 16.83
N ASN A 153 35.06 -10.39 17.34
CA ASN A 153 34.85 -10.99 18.66
C ASN A 153 35.64 -10.13 19.67
N TYR A 154 34.97 -9.65 20.72
CA TYR A 154 35.61 -9.17 21.94
C TYR A 154 35.31 -10.20 23.05
N PRO A 155 36.33 -10.79 23.68
CA PRO A 155 36.22 -11.37 25.01
C PRO A 155 36.73 -10.38 26.07
N ASP A 156 35.99 -10.26 27.17
CA ASP A 156 36.52 -10.21 28.54
C ASP A 156 35.54 -11.01 29.41
#